data_AF-A0A1F4HV80-F1
#
_entry.id   AF-A0A1F4HV80-F1
#
_cell.length_a   1.000
_cell.length_b   1.000
_cell.length_c   1.000
_cell.angle_alpha   90.00
_cell.angle_beta   90.00
_cell.angle_gamma   90.00
#
_symmetry.space_group_name_H-M   'P 1'
#
loop_
_entity.id
_entity.type
_entity.pdbx_description
1 polymer ?
#
loop_
_entity_poly.entity_id
_entity_poly.type
_entity_poly.pdbx_seq_one_letter_code
_entity_poly.pdbx_strand_id
1 'polypeptide(L)'
;MIVRFHIDPIGQGQYEYRVSYEGEALYGDAGLGSIEECIVAATEGLGSDAVAAEVAYNGVVSGTYPLASLALMSAQIADHALQTTTAIEEARQ
;
A
#
# COMPACT_ATOMS: atom_id res chain seq x y z
N MET A 1 -13.80 -7.50 -5.85
CA MET A 1 -13.63 -6.87 -4.53
C MET A 1 -12.59 -5.75 -4.62
N ILE A 2 -12.72 -4.69 -3.83
CA ILE A 2 -11.66 -3.67 -3.66
C ILE A 2 -11.06 -3.87 -2.28
N VAL A 3 -9.80 -4.27 -2.24
CA VAL A 3 -9.07 -4.46 -0.98
C VAL A 3 -8.36 -3.17 -0.57
N ARG A 4 -7.85 -3.11 0.65
CA ARG A 4 -6.94 -2.04 1.09
C ARG A 4 -5.60 -2.60 1.50
N PHE A 5 -4.54 -2.03 0.93
CA PHE A 5 -3.16 -2.21 1.36
C PHE A 5 -2.86 -1.15 2.41
N HIS A 6 -2.58 -1.58 3.63
CA HIS A 6 -2.02 -0.74 4.68
C HIS A 6 -0.52 -0.98 4.67
N ILE A 7 0.26 0.09 4.56
CA ILE A 7 1.71 0.05 4.53
C ILE A 7 2.21 1.02 5.59
N ASP A 8 3.05 0.54 6.49
CA ASP A 8 3.53 1.34 7.62
C ASP A 8 5.04 1.12 7.81
N PRO A 9 5.80 2.17 8.14
CA PRO A 9 7.21 2.03 8.49
C PRO A 9 7.35 1.37 9.87
N ILE A 10 8.19 0.34 9.97
CA ILE A 10 8.45 -0.39 11.24
C ILE A 10 9.83 -0.07 11.83
N GLY A 11 10.53 0.90 11.26
CA GLY A 11 11.86 1.36 11.70
C GLY A 11 13.01 0.76 10.88
N GLN A 12 14.22 1.31 11.03
CA GLN A 12 15.43 0.90 10.31
C GLN A 12 15.31 0.91 8.77
N GLY A 13 14.41 1.73 8.23
CA GLY A 13 14.13 1.77 6.79
C GLY A 13 13.34 0.55 6.28
N GLN A 14 12.74 -0.22 7.18
CA GLN A 14 11.88 -1.34 6.85
C GLN A 14 10.40 -0.98 6.96
N TYR A 15 9.59 -1.73 6.23
CA TYR A 15 8.15 -1.55 6.12
C TYR A 15 7.43 -2.87 6.41
N GLU A 16 6.21 -2.75 6.92
CA GLU A 16 5.23 -3.83 6.94
C GLU A 16 4.06 -3.48 6.01
N TYR A 17 3.40 -4.52 5.51
CA TYR A 17 2.13 -4.35 4.83
C TYR A 17 1.07 -5.31 5.37
N ARG A 18 -0.18 -4.88 5.27
CA ARG A 18 -1.36 -5.70 5.55
C ARG A 18 -2.42 -5.45 4.50
N VAL A 19 -2.96 -6.52 3.93
CA VAL A 19 -4.10 -6.47 3.03
C VAL A 19 -5.36 -6.75 3.84
N SER A 20 -6.39 -5.94 3.63
CA SER A 20 -7.69 -6.09 4.29
C SER A 20 -8.85 -5.92 3.32
N TYR A 21 -9.99 -6.51 3.66
CA TYR A 21 -11.25 -6.32 2.96
C TYR A 21 -12.36 -6.12 3.99
N GLU A 22 -13.14 -5.04 3.85
CA GLU A 22 -14.23 -4.68 4.79
C GLU A 22 -13.79 -4.60 6.27
N GLY A 23 -12.52 -4.25 6.51
CA GLY A 23 -11.93 -4.14 7.84
C GLY A 23 -11.33 -5.44 8.39
N GLU A 24 -11.54 -6.57 7.72
CA GLU A 24 -10.93 -7.85 8.10
C GLU A 24 -9.57 -8.01 7.45
N ALA A 25 -8.56 -8.38 8.23
CA ALA A 25 -7.22 -8.65 7.71
C ALA A 25 -7.20 -9.97 6.93
N LEU A 26 -6.74 -9.93 5.68
CA LEU A 26 -6.62 -11.12 4.83
C LEU A 26 -5.25 -11.76 5.01
N TYR A 27 -4.19 -10.98 4.83
CA TYR A 27 -2.79 -11.39 4.98
C TYR A 27 -1.89 -10.15 5.12
N GLY A 28 -0.62 -10.36 5.41
CA GLY A 28 0.39 -9.31 5.51
C GLY A 28 1.76 -9.91 5.76
N ASP A 29 2.78 -9.08 5.58
CA ASP A 29 4.18 -9.43 5.86
C ASP A 29 4.96 -8.20 6.33
N ALA A 30 6.15 -8.41 6.89
CA ALA A 30 6.98 -7.36 7.48
C ALA A 30 8.47 -7.51 7.13
N GLY A 31 9.21 -6.40 7.22
CA GLY A 31 10.65 -6.39 7.01
C GLY A 31 11.09 -6.08 5.57
N LEU A 32 10.16 -5.57 4.74
CA LEU A 32 10.44 -5.19 3.35
C LEU A 32 11.22 -3.86 3.31
N GLY A 33 12.03 -3.67 2.27
CA GLY A 33 12.95 -2.54 2.14
C GLY A 33 12.34 -1.27 1.56
N SER A 34 11.11 -1.33 1.02
CA SER A 34 10.44 -0.16 0.47
C SER A 34 8.91 -0.30 0.40
N ILE A 35 8.23 0.84 0.24
CA ILE A 35 6.79 0.90 -0.06
C ILE A 35 6.47 0.17 -1.37
N GLU A 36 7.36 0.26 -2.38
CA GLU A 36 7.19 -0.44 -3.65
C GLU A 36 7.18 -1.96 -3.45
N GLU A 37 8.15 -2.50 -2.71
CA GLU A 37 8.22 -3.93 -2.40
C GLU A 37 6.96 -4.40 -1.66
N CYS A 38 6.42 -3.59 -0.74
CA CYS A 38 5.14 -3.85 -0.09
C CYS A 38 3.97 -3.94 -1.09
N ILE A 39 3.89 -3.00 -2.04
CA ILE A 39 2.83 -3.00 -3.07
C ILE A 39 2.94 -4.25 -3.96
N VAL A 40 4.15 -4.62 -4.38
CA VAL A 40 4.40 -5.81 -5.20
C VAL A 40 3.99 -7.07 -4.43
N ALA A 41 4.52 -7.28 -3.23
CA ALA A 41 4.22 -8.45 -2.41
C ALA A 41 2.73 -8.55 -2.07
N ALA A 42 2.09 -7.42 -1.72
CA ALA A 42 0.65 -7.37 -1.48
C ALA A 42 -0.14 -7.76 -2.74
N THR A 43 0.28 -7.29 -3.92
CA THR A 43 -0.38 -7.60 -5.20
C THR A 43 -0.22 -9.07 -5.59
N GLU A 44 0.96 -9.66 -5.36
CA GLU A 44 1.24 -11.08 -5.64
C GLU A 44 0.41 -12.03 -4.77
N GLY A 45 0.11 -11.62 -3.53
CA GLY A 45 -0.76 -12.38 -2.63
C GLY A 45 -2.25 -12.34 -2.99
N LEU A 46 -2.67 -11.48 -3.94
CA LEU A 46 -4.09 -11.36 -4.29
C LEU A 46 -4.56 -12.50 -5.19
N GLY A 47 -5.73 -13.04 -4.85
CA GLY A 47 -6.48 -13.96 -5.71
C GLY A 47 -7.25 -13.24 -6.83
N SER A 48 -7.94 -14.02 -7.66
CA SER A 48 -8.71 -13.52 -8.82
C SER A 48 -9.94 -12.68 -8.47
N ASP A 49 -10.35 -12.64 -7.21
CA ASP A 49 -11.56 -11.94 -6.78
C ASP A 49 -11.34 -10.44 -6.55
N ALA A 50 -10.08 -9.99 -6.44
CA ALA A 50 -9.73 -8.57 -6.34
C ALA A 50 -9.66 -7.91 -7.72
N VAL A 51 -10.21 -6.70 -7.83
CA VAL A 51 -10.21 -5.92 -9.08
C VAL A 51 -9.40 -4.63 -8.97
N ALA A 52 -9.21 -4.13 -7.75
CA ALA A 52 -8.43 -2.95 -7.43
C ALA A 52 -7.99 -3.01 -5.96
N ALA A 53 -6.99 -2.21 -5.59
CA ALA A 53 -6.63 -1.95 -4.20
C ALA A 53 -6.57 -0.46 -3.91
N GLU A 54 -7.04 -0.08 -2.73
CA GLU A 54 -6.69 1.19 -2.11
C GLU A 54 -5.29 1.07 -1.50
N VAL A 55 -4.42 2.04 -1.77
CA VAL A 55 -3.08 2.09 -1.16
C VAL A 55 -3.09 3.15 -0.07
N ALA A 56 -2.85 2.70 1.16
CA ALA A 56 -2.69 3.54 2.34
C ALA A 56 -1.27 3.42 2.89
N TYR A 57 -0.58 4.55 3.03
CA TYR A 57 0.74 4.63 3.65
C TYR A 57 0.67 5.48 4.91
N ASN A 58 1.18 4.98 6.04
CA ASN A 58 1.14 5.67 7.35
C ASN A 58 -0.27 6.17 7.72
N GLY A 59 -1.28 5.34 7.45
CA GLY A 59 -2.70 5.68 7.63
C GLY A 59 -3.31 6.68 6.63
N VAL A 60 -2.56 7.15 5.63
CA VAL A 60 -3.03 8.08 4.59
C VAL A 60 -3.29 7.34 3.28
N VAL A 61 -4.52 7.45 2.76
CA VAL A 61 -4.90 6.85 1.47
C VAL A 61 -4.46 7.75 0.32
N SER A 62 -3.63 7.23 -0.59
CA SER A 62 -3.17 7.96 -1.78
C SER A 62 -4.10 7.80 -2.99
N GLY A 63 -4.86 6.71 -3.03
CA GLY A 63 -5.83 6.45 -4.09
C GLY A 63 -6.26 4.99 -4.19
N THR A 64 -7.16 4.73 -5.13
CA THR A 64 -7.61 3.39 -5.51
C THR A 64 -7.08 3.06 -6.91
N TYR A 65 -6.36 1.94 -7.04
CA TYR A 65 -5.66 1.57 -8.27
C TYR A 65 -6.13 0.20 -8.78
N PRO A 66 -6.37 0.04 -10.10
CA PRO A 66 -6.60 -1.27 -10.70
C PRO A 66 -5.41 -2.20 -10.49
N LEU A 67 -5.64 -3.52 -10.39
CA LEU A 67 -4.55 -4.49 -10.18
C LEU A 67 -3.47 -4.43 -11.26
N ALA A 68 -3.87 -4.21 -12.52
CA ALA A 68 -2.93 -4.04 -13.62
C ALA A 68 -1.99 -2.83 -13.42
N SER A 69 -2.50 -1.74 -12.85
CA SER A 69 -1.68 -0.56 -12.54
C SER A 69 -0.74 -0.84 -11.36
N LEU A 70 -1.20 -1.54 -10.32
CA LEU A 70 -0.35 -1.92 -9.18
C LEU A 70 0.84 -2.78 -9.62
N ALA A 71 0.63 -3.69 -10.58
CA ALA A 71 1.69 -4.53 -11.13
C ALA A 71 2.64 -3.80 -12.09
N LEU A 72 2.16 -2.81 -12.85
CA LEU A 72 2.95 -2.15 -13.90
C LEU A 72 3.56 -0.81 -13.47
N MET A 73 3.04 -0.19 -12.42
CA MET A 73 3.34 1.18 -12.00
C MET A 73 3.62 1.25 -10.48
N SER A 74 4.06 0.15 -9.87
CA SER A 74 4.33 0.02 -8.42
C SER A 74 5.19 1.16 -7.88
N ALA A 75 6.31 1.47 -8.55
CA ALA A 75 7.21 2.56 -8.17
C ALA A 75 6.50 3.93 -8.15
N GLN A 76 5.73 4.24 -9.20
CA GLN A 76 5.02 5.52 -9.30
C GLN A 76 3.92 5.64 -8.24
N ILE A 77 3.24 4.54 -7.93
CA ILE A 77 2.21 4.49 -6.90
C ILE A 77 2.83 4.63 -5.50
N ALA A 78 4.00 4.01 -5.26
CA ALA A 78 4.76 4.16 -4.03
C ALA A 78 5.20 5.61 -3.81
N ASP A 79 5.77 6.24 -4.85
CA ASP A 79 6.16 7.66 -4.81
C ASP A 79 4.95 8.56 -4.53
N HIS A 80 3.82 8.32 -5.19
CA HIS A 80 2.60 9.07 -4.95
C HIS A 80 2.11 8.91 -3.50
N ALA A 81 2.13 7.69 -2.95
CA ALA A 81 1.74 7.44 -1.57
C ALA A 81 2.62 8.17 -0.55
N LEU A 82 3.94 8.17 -0.77
CA LEU A 82 4.87 8.93 0.05
C LEU A 82 4.60 10.44 -0.05
N GLN A 83 4.48 10.97 -1.26
CA GLN A 83 4.25 12.41 -1.50
C GLN A 83 2.93 12.89 -0.88
N THR A 84 1.84 12.14 -1.05
CA THR A 84 0.53 12.49 -0.45
C THR A 84 0.62 12.53 1.08
N THR A 85 1.30 11.55 1.67
CA THR A 85 1.47 11.45 3.13
C THR A 85 2.28 12.63 3.66
N THR A 86 3.44 12.90 3.05
CA THR A 86 4.28 14.05 3.41
C THR A 86 3.52 15.36 3.31
N ALA A 87 2.78 15.59 2.21
CA ALA A 87 2.01 16.82 2.03
C ALA A 87 0.93 17.01 3.12
N ILE A 88 0.29 15.92 3.58
CA ILE A 88 -0.69 15.98 4.66
C ILE A 88 -0.02 16.24 6.01
N GLU A 89 1.14 15.63 6.27
CA GLU A 89 1.91 15.88 7.49
C GLU A 89 2.42 17.32 7.58
N GLU A 90 2.86 17.89 6.46
CA GLU A 90 3.27 19.30 6.36
C GLU A 90 2.09 20.26 6.59
N ALA A 91 0.90 19.96 6.05
CA ALA A 91 -0.29 20.80 6.22
C ALA A 91 -0.87 20.79 7.65
N ARG A 92 -0.45 19.85 8.50
CA ARG A 92 -0.88 19.74 9.91
C ARG A 92 0.00 20.55 10.88
N GLN A 93 1.11 21.10 10.41
CA GLN A 93 2.06 21.91 11.19
C GLN A 93 1.64 23.39 11.20
#